data_AF-A0A922F698-F1
#
_entry.id   AF-A0A922F698-F1
#
_cell.length_a   1.000
_cell.length_b   1.000
_cell.length_c   1.000
_cell.angle_alpha   90.00
_cell.angle_beta   90.00
_cell.angle_gamma   90.00
#
_symmetry.space_group_name_H-M   'P 1'
#
loop_
_entity.id
_entity.type
_entity.pdbx_description
1 polymer ?
#
loop_
_entity_poly.entity_id
_entity_poly.type
_entity_poly.pdbx_seq_one_letter_code
_entity_poly.pdbx_strand_id
1 'polypeptide(L)'
;MQKGIPLSDEDRIPWLETLGNTLRESLVSEKIVILACSALQRRYRDILRSVDPNYEAGSLASVVKFVLLDAGSEVLAARLEKRAAEGKHFMPAELLQSQLDLLQIDESEGILKVDATLSPQTIVSIIHTWIL
;
A
#
# COMPACT_ATOMS: atom_id res chain seq x y z
N MET A 1 11.35 -6.84 -8.86
CA MET A 1 12.24 -6.00 -8.01
C MET A 1 13.47 -6.73 -7.44
N GLN A 2 13.55 -8.07 -7.42
CA GLN A 2 14.71 -8.80 -6.88
C GLN A 2 16.08 -8.41 -7.52
N LYS A 3 16.07 -8.00 -8.78
CA LYS A 3 17.27 -7.56 -9.52
C LYS A 3 17.68 -6.11 -9.24
N GLY A 4 17.03 -5.40 -8.31
CA GLY A 4 17.29 -3.98 -8.05
C GLY A 4 16.77 -3.04 -9.13
N ILE A 5 15.94 -3.53 -10.05
CA ILE A 5 15.32 -2.73 -11.11
C ILE A 5 13.91 -2.32 -10.65
N PRO A 6 13.60 -1.00 -10.58
CA PRO A 6 12.26 -0.51 -10.33
C PRO A 6 11.30 -0.99 -11.43
N LEU A 7 10.08 -1.35 -11.05
CA LEU A 7 9.03 -1.66 -12.03
C LEU A 7 8.59 -0.38 -12.76
N SER A 8 8.02 -0.51 -13.95
CA SER A 8 7.33 0.57 -14.67
C SER A 8 5.82 0.59 -14.39
N ASP A 9 5.07 1.48 -15.03
CA ASP A 9 3.60 1.44 -14.96
C ASP A 9 3.04 0.25 -15.71
N GLU A 10 3.63 -0.09 -16.84
CA GLU A 10 3.27 -1.22 -17.69
C GLU A 10 3.43 -2.55 -16.93
N ASP A 11 4.37 -2.61 -16.00
CA ASP A 11 4.54 -3.75 -15.09
C ASP A 11 3.48 -3.76 -13.96
N ARG A 12 3.14 -2.58 -13.40
CA ARG A 12 2.32 -2.45 -12.19
C ARG A 12 0.82 -2.52 -12.47
N ILE A 13 0.36 -1.88 -13.54
CA ILE A 13 -1.08 -1.74 -13.84
C ILE A 13 -1.76 -3.11 -13.98
N PRO A 14 -1.25 -4.06 -14.81
CA PRO A 14 -1.89 -5.37 -14.95
C PRO A 14 -1.94 -6.16 -13.63
N TRP A 15 -0.92 -5.98 -12.79
CA TRP A 15 -0.88 -6.58 -11.46
C TRP A 15 -1.95 -5.98 -10.52
N LEU A 16 -2.10 -4.65 -10.52
CA LEU A 16 -3.13 -3.97 -9.73
C LEU A 16 -4.55 -4.33 -10.18
N GLU A 17 -4.77 -4.46 -11.49
CA GLU A 17 -6.05 -4.92 -12.04
C GLU A 17 -6.36 -6.36 -11.62
N THR A 18 -5.34 -7.24 -11.62
CA THR A 18 -5.49 -8.62 -11.14
C THR A 18 -5.88 -8.65 -9.66
N LEU A 19 -5.19 -7.87 -8.82
CA LEU A 19 -5.56 -7.73 -7.41
C LEU A 19 -6.98 -7.19 -7.24
N GLY A 20 -7.35 -6.19 -8.04
CA GLY A 20 -8.69 -5.61 -8.03
C GLY A 20 -9.78 -6.62 -8.34
N ASN A 21 -9.56 -7.49 -9.33
CA ASN A 21 -10.51 -8.56 -9.67
C ASN A 21 -10.71 -9.54 -8.50
N THR A 22 -9.63 -9.96 -7.83
CA THR A 22 -9.71 -10.82 -6.64
C THR A 22 -10.43 -10.15 -5.47
N LEU A 23 -10.22 -8.84 -5.27
CA LEU A 23 -10.93 -8.08 -4.24
C LEU A 23 -12.43 -7.99 -4.54
N ARG A 24 -12.82 -7.82 -5.82
CA ARG A 24 -14.22 -7.72 -6.23
C ARG A 24 -15.01 -8.99 -5.90
N GLU A 25 -14.43 -10.16 -6.16
CA GLU A 25 -15.04 -11.46 -5.80
C GLU A 25 -15.27 -11.60 -4.28
N SER A 26 -14.35 -11.04 -3.49
CA SER A 26 -14.43 -11.09 -2.03
C SER A 26 -15.47 -10.11 -1.46
N LEU A 27 -15.64 -8.94 -2.08
CA LEU A 27 -16.69 -7.99 -1.70
C LEU A 27 -18.09 -8.56 -1.90
N VAL A 28 -18.32 -9.30 -2.98
CA VAL A 28 -19.61 -10.00 -3.24
C VAL A 28 -19.92 -11.02 -2.14
N SER A 29 -18.89 -11.57 -1.50
CA SER A 29 -19.03 -12.55 -0.41
C SER A 29 -19.13 -11.92 0.98
N GLU A 30 -19.25 -10.58 1.08
CA GLU A 30 -19.30 -9.81 2.34
C GLU A 30 -18.13 -10.09 3.31
N LYS A 31 -16.97 -10.49 2.78
CA LYS A 31 -15.77 -10.76 3.57
C LYS A 31 -14.88 -9.53 3.65
N ILE A 32 -14.35 -9.26 4.84
CA ILE A 32 -13.27 -8.29 5.02
C ILE A 32 -11.99 -8.86 4.41
N VAL A 33 -11.37 -8.09 3.51
CA VAL A 33 -10.06 -8.42 2.93
C VAL A 33 -9.05 -7.34 3.27
N ILE A 34 -7.87 -7.76 3.68
CA ILE A 34 -6.72 -6.89 3.91
C ILE A 34 -5.67 -7.22 2.84
N LEU A 35 -5.31 -6.22 2.05
CA LEU A 35 -4.30 -6.34 1.00
C LEU A 35 -3.07 -5.51 1.37
N ALA A 36 -1.91 -6.16 1.41
CA ALA A 36 -0.63 -5.46 1.44
C ALA A 36 -0.24 -5.06 0.00
N CYS A 37 -0.32 -3.77 -0.32
CA CYS A 37 0.07 -3.21 -1.61
C CYS A 37 0.77 -1.87 -1.38
N SER A 38 1.82 -1.57 -2.14
CA SER A 38 2.51 -0.29 -2.01
C SER A 38 1.65 0.90 -2.48
N ALA A 39 0.81 0.70 -3.51
CA ALA A 39 -0.17 1.64 -4.03
C ALA A 39 0.30 3.12 -4.00
N LEU A 40 1.55 3.33 -4.42
CA LEU A 40 2.32 4.55 -4.13
C LEU A 40 1.73 5.80 -4.77
N GLN A 41 1.09 5.66 -5.93
CA GLN A 41 0.53 6.77 -6.68
C GLN A 41 -0.99 6.78 -6.64
N ARG A 42 -1.58 7.97 -6.78
CA ARG A 42 -3.04 8.15 -6.77
C ARG A 42 -3.74 7.26 -7.80
N ARG A 43 -3.25 7.23 -9.04
CA ARG A 43 -3.82 6.37 -10.10
C ARG A 43 -3.84 4.89 -9.74
N TYR A 44 -2.88 4.39 -8.95
CA TYR A 44 -2.85 3.00 -8.51
C TYR A 44 -3.94 2.75 -7.47
N ARG A 45 -4.17 3.71 -6.58
CA ARG A 45 -5.28 3.66 -5.61
C ARG A 45 -6.62 3.78 -6.31
N ASP A 46 -6.74 4.58 -7.38
CA ASP A 46 -7.97 4.69 -8.15
C ASP A 46 -8.34 3.37 -8.86
N ILE A 47 -7.36 2.62 -9.37
CA ILE A 47 -7.59 1.25 -9.87
C ILE A 47 -8.18 0.37 -8.76
N LEU A 48 -7.64 0.44 -7.55
CA LEU A 48 -8.14 -0.33 -6.41
C LEU A 48 -9.52 0.15 -5.93
N ARG A 49 -9.81 1.46 -5.95
CA ARG A 49 -11.14 2.00 -5.64
C ARG A 49 -12.22 1.53 -6.61
N SER A 50 -11.86 1.33 -7.88
CA SER A 50 -12.77 0.80 -8.93
C SER A 50 -13.26 -0.63 -8.70
N VAL A 51 -12.77 -1.29 -7.65
CA VAL A 51 -13.31 -2.56 -7.18
C VAL A 51 -14.70 -2.39 -6.56
N ASP A 52 -14.95 -1.24 -5.93
CA ASP A 52 -16.28 -0.89 -5.42
C ASP A 52 -17.26 -0.71 -6.58
N PRO A 53 -18.36 -1.48 -6.65
CA PRO A 53 -19.33 -1.37 -7.73
C PRO A 53 -20.03 0.00 -7.80
N ASN A 54 -20.01 0.78 -6.71
CA ASN A 54 -20.58 2.13 -6.66
C ASN A 54 -19.54 3.24 -6.90
N TYR A 55 -18.30 2.88 -7.26
CA TYR A 55 -17.24 3.85 -7.49
C TYR A 55 -17.47 4.64 -8.78
N GLU A 56 -17.46 5.96 -8.67
CA GLU A 56 -17.42 6.87 -9.80
C GLU A 56 -15.98 7.27 -10.12
N ALA A 57 -15.59 7.21 -11.38
CA ALA A 57 -14.22 7.52 -11.80
C ALA A 57 -13.83 8.96 -11.41
N GLY A 58 -12.75 9.10 -10.65
CA GLY A 58 -12.26 10.38 -10.13
C GLY A 58 -12.85 10.78 -8.77
N SER A 59 -13.84 10.04 -8.27
CA SER A 59 -14.34 10.19 -6.90
C SER A 59 -13.31 9.68 -5.88
N LEU A 60 -13.44 10.15 -4.64
CA LEU A 60 -12.70 9.61 -3.49
C LEU A 60 -13.60 8.73 -2.61
N ALA A 61 -14.91 8.71 -2.87
CA ALA A 61 -15.86 7.87 -2.17
C ALA A 61 -15.74 6.43 -2.68
N SER A 62 -15.32 5.51 -1.80
CA SER A 62 -15.21 4.08 -2.07
C SER A 62 -15.24 3.32 -0.75
N VAL A 63 -15.75 2.08 -0.76
CA VAL A 63 -15.60 1.16 0.37
C VAL A 63 -14.15 0.72 0.61
N VAL A 64 -13.28 0.91 -0.39
CA VAL A 64 -11.85 0.57 -0.28
C VAL A 64 -11.12 1.66 0.51
N LYS A 65 -10.70 1.29 1.72
CA LYS A 65 -9.94 2.14 2.64
C LYS A 65 -8.43 1.89 2.50
N PHE A 66 -7.62 2.95 2.61
CA PHE A 66 -6.16 2.86 2.54
C PHE A 66 -5.51 3.23 3.89
N VAL A 67 -4.47 2.48 4.25
CA VAL A 67 -3.62 2.77 5.40
C VAL A 67 -2.18 2.94 4.92
N LEU A 68 -1.58 4.09 5.22
CA LEU A 68 -0.16 4.34 5.02
C LEU A 68 0.58 4.06 6.33
N LEU A 69 1.46 3.06 6.32
CA LEU A 69 2.42 2.84 7.38
C LEU A 69 3.62 3.78 7.17
N ASP A 70 3.59 4.91 7.86
CA ASP A 70 4.50 6.03 7.65
C ASP A 70 5.68 5.99 8.63
N ALA A 71 6.89 6.22 8.13
CA ALA A 71 8.09 6.36 8.94
C ALA A 71 9.17 7.14 8.17
N GLY A 72 10.06 7.79 8.91
CA GLY A 72 11.21 8.49 8.34
C GLY A 72 12.07 7.58 7.45
N SER A 73 12.65 8.16 6.40
CA SER A 73 13.46 7.43 5.42
C SER A 73 14.66 6.73 6.08
N GLU A 74 15.25 7.34 7.09
CA GLU A 74 16.33 6.80 7.90
C GLU A 74 15.90 5.56 8.70
N VAL A 75 14.68 5.56 9.24
CA VAL A 75 14.14 4.41 9.97
C VAL A 75 13.86 3.25 9.01
N LEU A 76 13.30 3.56 7.84
CA LEU A 76 13.04 2.57 6.81
C LEU A 76 14.34 1.95 6.29
N ALA A 77 15.36 2.77 5.99
CA ALA A 77 16.67 2.32 5.54
C ALA A 77 17.32 1.36 6.56
N ALA A 78 17.40 1.78 7.83
CA ALA A 78 17.98 0.95 8.89
C ALA A 78 17.27 -0.40 9.05
N ARG A 79 15.94 -0.44 8.88
CA ARG A 79 15.16 -1.69 8.93
C ARG A 79 15.44 -2.60 7.74
N LEU A 80 15.64 -2.04 6.54
CA LEU A 80 15.99 -2.83 5.34
C LEU A 80 17.41 -3.40 5.48
N GLU A 81 18.38 -2.57 5.87
CA GLU A 81 19.77 -2.98 6.09
C GLU A 81 19.88 -4.11 7.10
N LYS A 82 19.19 -3.99 8.24
CA LYS A 82 19.15 -5.04 9.26
C LYS A 82 18.64 -6.37 8.68
N ARG A 83 17.54 -6.36 7.92
CA ARG A 83 16.97 -7.57 7.30
C ARG A 83 17.88 -8.15 6.22
N ALA A 84 18.59 -7.30 5.48
CA ALA A 84 19.56 -7.71 4.47
C ALA A 84 20.76 -8.40 5.12
N ALA A 85 21.27 -7.85 6.23
CA ALA A 85 22.35 -8.45 7.01
C ALA A 85 21.95 -9.82 7.62
N GLU A 86 20.67 -10.01 7.95
CA GLU A 86 20.11 -11.29 8.40
C GLU A 86 19.89 -12.31 7.25
N GLY A 87 20.21 -11.94 5.99
CA GLY A 87 20.12 -12.81 4.81
C GLY A 87 18.70 -13.08 4.30
N LYS A 88 17.70 -12.34 4.80
CA LYS A 88 16.27 -12.61 4.56
C LYS A 88 15.57 -11.57 3.70
N HIS A 89 16.30 -10.64 3.07
CA HIS A 89 15.67 -9.52 2.40
C HIS A 89 15.64 -9.63 0.87
N PHE A 90 14.42 -9.57 0.32
CA PHE A 90 14.13 -9.74 -1.11
C PHE A 90 14.29 -8.44 -1.92
N MET A 91 14.13 -7.27 -1.28
CA MET A 91 14.20 -5.96 -1.94
C MET A 91 15.51 -5.26 -1.58
N PRO A 92 16.37 -4.91 -2.54
CA PRO A 92 17.59 -4.17 -2.26
C PRO A 92 17.30 -2.80 -1.62
N ALA A 93 18.13 -2.35 -0.67
CA ALA A 93 17.94 -1.08 0.04
C ALA A 93 18.01 0.12 -0.91
N GLU A 94 18.73 -0.02 -2.02
CA GLU A 94 18.88 0.97 -3.09
C GLU A 94 17.55 1.33 -3.76
N LEU A 95 16.53 0.45 -3.67
CA LEU A 95 15.20 0.75 -4.20
C LEU A 95 14.37 1.65 -3.28
N LEU A 96 14.75 1.82 -2.01
CA LEU A 96 13.96 2.60 -1.04
C LEU A 96 13.71 4.03 -1.53
N GLN A 97 14.77 4.71 -2.01
CA GLN A 97 14.64 6.09 -2.47
C GLN A 97 13.63 6.20 -3.62
N SER A 98 13.71 5.30 -4.61
CA SER A 98 12.76 5.28 -5.73
C SER A 98 11.31 5.04 -5.28
N GLN A 99 11.07 4.29 -4.19
CA GLN A 99 9.72 4.09 -3.66
C GLN A 99 9.21 5.36 -2.97
N LEU A 100 10.06 6.03 -2.20
CA LEU A 100 9.73 7.29 -1.54
C LEU A 100 9.46 8.41 -2.56
N ASP A 101 10.27 8.49 -3.62
CA ASP A 101 10.08 9.48 -4.70
C ASP A 101 8.78 9.25 -5.48
N LEU A 102 8.32 7.99 -5.58
CA LEU A 102 7.05 7.63 -6.23
C LEU A 102 5.84 7.84 -5.32
N LEU A 103 6.03 7.96 -4.00
CA LEU A 103 4.94 8.08 -3.04
C LEU A 103 4.26 9.44 -3.22
N GLN A 104 3.00 9.39 -3.63
CA GLN A 104 2.12 10.55 -3.73
C GLN A 104 0.98 10.34 -2.74
N ILE A 105 0.81 11.29 -1.81
CA ILE A 105 -0.31 11.31 -0.88
C ILE A 105 -1.03 12.65 -1.03
N ASP A 106 -2.33 12.58 -1.25
CA ASP A 106 -3.22 13.73 -1.23
C ASP A 106 -4.14 13.59 -0.01
N GLU A 107 -4.15 14.60 0.87
CA GLU A 107 -4.93 14.57 2.12
C GLU A 107 -6.43 14.40 1.87
N SER A 108 -6.92 14.83 0.70
CA SER A 108 -8.33 14.66 0.32
C SER A 108 -8.73 13.18 0.18
N GLU A 109 -7.76 12.28 -0.02
CA GLU A 109 -8.01 10.85 -0.21
C GLU A 109 -8.42 10.11 1.07
N GLY A 110 -8.34 10.76 2.24
CA GLY A 110 -8.74 10.16 3.52
C GLY A 110 -7.90 8.94 3.93
N ILE A 111 -6.63 8.89 3.49
CA ILE A 111 -5.71 7.80 3.81
C ILE A 111 -5.33 7.88 5.30
N LEU A 112 -5.58 6.81 6.06
CA LEU A 112 -5.13 6.74 7.44
C LEU A 112 -3.61 6.61 7.47
N LYS A 113 -2.91 7.62 7.98
CA LYS A 113 -1.47 7.55 8.26
C LYS A 113 -1.25 6.99 9.66
N VAL A 114 -0.43 5.96 9.78
CA VAL A 114 -0.07 5.34 11.06
C VAL A 114 1.44 5.31 11.18
N ASP A 115 1.96 5.81 12.30
CA ASP A 115 3.39 5.78 12.62
C ASP A 115 3.88 4.32 12.71
N ALA A 116 4.70 3.93 11.74
CA ALA A 116 5.26 2.59 11.63
C ALA A 116 6.43 2.36 12.60
N THR A 117 6.85 3.35 13.40
CA THR A 117 7.82 3.18 14.50
C THR A 117 7.20 2.55 15.74
N LEU A 118 5.87 2.60 15.88
CA LEU A 118 5.12 1.98 16.95
C LEU A 118 5.23 0.44 16.92
N SER A 119 4.82 -0.19 18.03
CA SER A 119 4.72 -1.65 18.08
C SER A 119 3.65 -2.16 17.11
N PRO A 120 3.82 -3.36 16.50
CA PRO A 120 2.81 -3.94 15.62
C PRO A 120 1.42 -4.03 16.29
N GLN A 121 1.36 -4.33 17.58
CA GLN A 121 0.12 -4.41 18.35
C GLN A 121 -0.59 -3.05 18.43
N THR A 122 0.17 -1.98 18.66
CA THR A 122 -0.36 -0.61 18.68
C THR A 122 -0.88 -0.20 17.30
N ILE A 123 -0.11 -0.49 16.23
CA ILE A 123 -0.50 -0.21 14.84
C ILE A 123 -1.83 -0.91 14.51
N VAL A 124 -1.94 -2.20 14.82
CA VAL A 124 -3.17 -2.97 14.60
C VAL A 124 -4.34 -2.40 15.39
N SER A 125 -4.13 -1.99 16.66
CA SER A 125 -5.18 -1.38 17.48
C SER A 125 -5.70 -0.06 16.89
N ILE A 126 -4.82 0.79 16.36
CA ILE A 126 -5.18 2.04 15.69
C ILE A 126 -6.03 1.74 14.45
N ILE A 127 -5.54 0.84 13.58
CA ILE A 127 -6.24 0.48 12.34
C ILE A 127 -7.62 -0.12 12.65
N HIS A 128 -7.71 -1.02 13.63
CA HIS A 128 -8.96 -1.65 14.02
C HIS A 128 -9.99 -0.63 14.53
N THR A 129 -9.55 0.34 15.34
CA THR A 129 -10.43 1.41 15.86
C THR A 129 -10.94 2.34 14.76
N TRP A 130 -10.18 2.51 13.68
CA TRP A 130 -10.58 3.35 12.54
C TRP A 130 -11.50 2.64 11.53
N ILE A 131 -11.42 1.31 11.46
CA ILE A 131 -12.26 0.52 10.55
C ILE A 131 -13.68 0.35 11.11
N LEU A 132 -13.81 0.20 12.45
CA LEU A 132 -15.08 0.12 13.19
C LEU A 132 -15.78 1.46 13.30
#